data_AF-E8WYA3-F1
#
_entry.id   AF-E8WYA3-F1
#
_cell.length_a   1.000
_cell.length_b   1.000
_cell.length_c   1.000
_cell.angle_alpha   90.00
_cell.angle_beta   90.00
_cell.angle_gamma   90.00
#
_symmetry.space_group_name_H-M   'P 1'
#
loop_
_entity.id
_entity.type
_entity.pdbx_description
1 polymer ?
#
loop_
_entity_poly.entity_id
_entity_poly.type
_entity_poly.pdbx_seq_one_letter_code
_entity_poly.pdbx_strand_id
1 'polypeptide(L)'
;MNITQTIRSTATAFALASGFLLAAHAQFPTQQPQSPNSQMGTHKSGSDSDIDARMSAGSKEKMAIARNDDRQKRLVADTDKLVALVTQLKTDVDKTDKYMLSLDVVRRSEEIEKLARSIKERAKN
;
A
#
# COMPACT_ATOMS: atom_id res chain seq x y z
N MET A 1 31.74 41.42 -10.91
CA MET A 1 32.70 40.62 -10.13
C MET A 1 31.93 40.00 -8.96
N ASN A 2 31.88 38.67 -8.93
CA ASN A 2 31.46 37.75 -7.87
C ASN A 2 30.02 37.76 -7.31
N ILE A 3 29.28 36.77 -7.80
CA ILE A 3 28.18 36.04 -7.16
C ILE A 3 28.80 35.06 -6.16
N THR A 4 28.41 35.07 -4.88
CA THR A 4 28.52 33.89 -3.96
C THR A 4 27.65 34.11 -2.71
N GLN A 5 26.64 33.24 -2.61
CA GLN A 5 25.97 32.66 -1.43
C GLN A 5 25.71 33.50 -0.17
N THR A 6 24.45 33.48 0.28
CA THR A 6 24.13 33.01 1.64
C THR A 6 22.76 32.35 1.63
N ILE A 7 22.75 31.19 2.28
CA ILE A 7 21.76 30.13 2.26
C ILE A 7 20.46 30.58 2.93
N ARG A 8 19.34 30.19 2.31
CA ARG A 8 17.97 30.39 2.79
C ARG A 8 17.80 29.61 4.10
N SER A 9 17.77 30.32 5.22
CA SER A 9 17.30 29.78 6.49
C SER A 9 16.54 30.85 7.25
N THR A 10 15.22 30.91 7.01
CA THR A 10 14.24 31.49 7.92
C THR A 10 12.90 30.83 7.62
N ALA A 11 12.62 29.71 8.30
CA ALA A 11 11.28 29.17 8.41
C ALA A 11 10.52 30.07 9.40
N THR A 12 9.80 31.06 8.90
CA THR A 12 8.86 31.84 9.70
C THR A 12 7.56 31.06 9.85
N ALA A 13 7.29 30.68 11.10
CA ALA A 13 6.07 30.07 11.58
C ALA A 13 4.85 30.99 11.39
N PHE A 14 3.72 30.40 11.01
CA PHE A 14 2.40 31.00 11.16
C PHE A 14 1.67 30.23 12.26
N ALA A 15 1.50 30.90 13.41
CA ALA A 15 0.70 30.44 14.53
C ALA A 15 -0.63 31.18 14.52
N LEU A 16 -1.75 30.46 14.31
CA LEU A 16 -3.07 30.91 14.74
C LEU A 16 -3.98 29.70 15.01
N ALA A 17 -4.41 29.62 16.28
CA ALA A 17 -5.64 29.04 16.82
C ALA A 17 -5.38 28.06 17.98
N SER A 18 -5.36 28.64 19.17
CA SER A 18 -5.51 27.96 20.45
C SER A 18 -6.91 27.37 20.61
N GLY A 19 -6.99 26.19 21.23
CA GLY A 19 -8.16 25.77 22.01
C GLY A 19 -8.75 24.42 21.61
N PHE A 20 -8.29 23.33 22.24
CA PHE A 20 -9.02 22.67 23.33
C PHE A 20 -8.18 21.53 23.89
N LEU A 21 -7.88 21.58 25.19
CA LEU A 21 -7.34 20.48 25.97
C LEU A 21 -8.41 19.39 26.12
N LEU A 22 -8.10 18.14 25.76
CA LEU A 22 -8.40 16.99 26.60
C LEU A 22 -7.51 15.80 26.21
N ALA A 23 -6.31 15.76 26.78
CA ALA A 23 -5.49 14.54 26.79
C ALA A 23 -6.13 13.56 27.79
N ALA A 24 -7.05 12.72 27.31
CA ALA A 24 -7.49 11.54 28.03
C ALA A 24 -6.31 10.55 28.08
N HIS A 25 -5.63 10.54 29.23
CA HIS A 25 -4.54 9.62 29.52
C HIS A 25 -5.12 8.21 29.67
N ALA A 26 -5.06 7.41 28.61
CA ALA A 26 -5.28 5.98 28.71
C ALA A 26 -4.12 5.35 29.50
N GLN A 27 -4.32 5.15 30.80
CA GLN A 27 -3.43 4.36 31.64
C GLN A 27 -3.56 2.89 31.23
N PHE A 28 -2.64 2.42 30.38
CA PHE A 28 -2.43 0.99 30.20
C PHE A 28 -1.68 0.46 31.44
N PRO A 29 -2.19 -0.56 32.14
CA PRO A 29 -1.44 -1.21 33.20
C PRO A 29 -0.23 -1.92 32.59
N THR A 30 0.96 -1.48 32.98
CA THR A 30 2.23 -2.18 32.73
C THR A 30 2.23 -3.50 33.49
N GLN A 31 1.90 -4.59 32.81
CA GLN A 31 2.29 -5.93 33.27
C GLN A 31 3.76 -6.12 32.93
N GLN A 32 4.58 -6.21 33.98
CA GLN A 32 6.00 -6.48 33.91
C GLN A 32 6.19 -8.01 33.80
N PRO A 33 6.68 -8.56 32.68
CA PRO A 33 7.03 -9.97 32.61
C PRO A 33 8.35 -10.17 33.36
N GLN A 34 8.32 -10.86 34.50
CA GLN A 34 9.54 -11.40 35.11
C GLN A 34 10.08 -12.50 34.18
N SER A 35 11.25 -12.27 33.58
CA SER A 35 11.98 -13.34 32.90
C SER A 35 12.85 -14.10 33.89
N PRO A 36 12.85 -15.46 33.86
CA PRO A 36 13.66 -16.27 34.75
C PRO A 36 15.15 -16.13 34.40
N ASN A 37 15.95 -16.01 35.46
CA ASN A 37 17.40 -16.15 35.45
C ASN A 37 17.82 -17.37 34.62
N SER A 38 18.42 -17.15 33.45
CA SER A 38 18.97 -18.21 32.61
C SER A 38 20.48 -18.10 32.61
N GLN A 39 21.09 -19.21 33.04
CA GLN A 39 22.49 -19.44 33.30
C GLN A 39 23.38 -19.15 32.07
N MET A 40 24.49 -18.49 32.36
CA MET A 40 25.84 -18.73 31.83
C MET A 40 25.94 -19.80 30.74
N GLY A 41 25.96 -19.34 29.48
CA GLY A 41 26.38 -20.07 28.30
C GLY A 41 27.63 -19.41 27.71
N THR A 42 28.70 -20.17 27.70
CA THR A 42 30.03 -19.88 27.18
C THR A 42 30.08 -19.34 25.74
N HIS A 43 30.98 -18.39 25.54
CA HIS A 43 31.43 -17.73 24.31
C HIS A 43 31.68 -18.69 23.12
N LYS A 44 31.12 -18.38 21.93
CA LYS A 44 31.81 -18.60 20.63
C LYS A 44 31.15 -17.87 19.45
N SER A 45 31.94 -17.03 18.78
CA SER A 45 31.84 -16.62 17.36
C SER A 45 30.67 -15.73 16.93
N GLY A 46 30.79 -14.42 17.17
CA GLY A 46 30.05 -13.42 16.40
C GLY A 46 30.81 -13.06 15.12
N SER A 47 30.25 -13.36 13.95
CA SER A 47 30.39 -12.53 12.73
C SER A 47 29.53 -13.02 11.57
N ASP A 48 29.26 -14.32 11.46
CA ASP A 48 28.66 -14.85 10.22
C ASP A 48 27.14 -15.02 10.31
N SER A 49 26.61 -15.47 11.45
CA SER A 49 25.16 -15.65 11.64
C SER A 49 24.36 -14.34 11.64
N ASP A 50 24.94 -13.26 12.16
CA ASP A 50 24.27 -11.95 12.25
C ASP A 50 24.30 -11.19 10.91
N ILE A 51 25.35 -11.40 10.11
CA ILE A 51 25.44 -10.84 8.76
C ILE A 51 24.49 -11.57 7.82
N ASP A 52 24.42 -12.90 7.90
CA ASP A 52 23.45 -13.70 7.13
C ASP A 52 22.00 -13.37 7.49
N ALA A 53 21.70 -13.18 8.77
CA ALA A 53 20.37 -12.75 9.23
C ALA A 53 19.99 -11.37 8.68
N ARG A 54 20.92 -10.41 8.66
CA ARG A 54 20.70 -9.06 8.12
C ARG A 54 20.57 -9.04 6.59
N MET A 55 21.38 -9.83 5.88
CA MET A 55 21.26 -9.99 4.42
C MET A 55 19.94 -10.66 4.03
N SER A 56 19.51 -11.67 4.81
CA SER A 56 18.20 -12.33 4.64
C SER A 56 17.04 -11.36 4.90
N ALA A 57 17.12 -10.55 5.95
CA ALA A 57 16.10 -9.54 6.26
C ALA A 57 15.98 -8.46 5.17
N GLY A 58 17.11 -7.90 4.70
CA GLY A 58 17.11 -6.93 3.61
C GLY A 58 16.62 -7.50 2.28
N SER A 59 16.89 -8.79 2.02
CA SER A 59 16.36 -9.49 0.84
C SER A 59 14.84 -9.70 0.93
N LYS A 60 14.32 -10.07 2.11
CA LYS A 60 12.87 -10.21 2.35
C LYS A 60 12.12 -8.89 2.19
N GLU A 61 12.71 -7.79 2.65
CA GLU A 61 12.13 -6.45 2.51
C GLU A 61 12.07 -6.00 1.05
N LYS A 62 13.16 -6.14 0.29
CA LYS A 62 13.18 -5.85 -1.15
C LYS A 62 12.13 -6.66 -1.91
N MET A 63 11.96 -7.94 -1.56
CA MET A 63 10.94 -8.81 -2.14
C MET A 63 9.50 -8.40 -1.75
N ALA A 64 9.30 -7.84 -0.56
CA ALA A 64 7.99 -7.32 -0.15
C ALA A 64 7.63 -6.04 -0.93
N ILE A 65 8.59 -5.12 -1.07
CA ILE A 65 8.43 -3.88 -1.86
C ILE A 65 8.11 -4.22 -3.32
N ALA A 66 8.91 -5.10 -3.94
CA ALA A 66 8.68 -5.51 -5.33
C ALA A 66 7.30 -6.14 -5.56
N ARG A 67 6.79 -6.93 -4.60
CA ARG A 67 5.44 -7.51 -4.66
C ARG A 67 4.35 -6.45 -4.55
N ASN A 68 4.52 -5.45 -3.68
CA ASN A 68 3.57 -4.34 -3.57
C ASN A 68 3.52 -3.51 -4.85
N ASP A 69 4.67 -3.23 -5.46
CA ASP A 69 4.76 -2.49 -6.71
C ASP A 69 4.10 -3.25 -7.87
N ASP A 70 4.36 -4.56 -8.00
CA ASP A 70 3.71 -5.39 -9.02
C ASP A 70 2.20 -5.46 -8.81
N ARG A 71 1.75 -5.61 -7.56
CA ARG A 71 0.32 -5.58 -7.20
C ARG A 71 -0.32 -4.26 -7.64
N GLN A 72 0.30 -3.13 -7.32
CA GLN A 72 -0.20 -1.80 -7.67
C GLN A 72 -0.27 -1.61 -9.19
N LYS A 73 0.78 -1.99 -9.92
CA LYS A 73 0.79 -1.92 -11.40
C LYS A 73 -0.34 -2.72 -12.00
N ARG A 74 -0.57 -3.93 -11.49
CA ARG A 74 -1.66 -4.77 -11.98
C ARG A 74 -3.03 -4.22 -11.64
N LEU A 75 -3.23 -3.63 -10.46
CA LEU A 75 -4.48 -2.96 -10.09
C LEU A 75 -4.81 -1.80 -11.03
N VAL A 76 -3.80 -0.98 -11.36
CA VAL A 76 -3.95 0.11 -12.33
C VAL A 76 -4.33 -0.45 -13.70
N ALA A 77 -3.57 -1.42 -14.21
CA ALA A 77 -3.85 -2.01 -15.52
C ALA A 77 -5.25 -2.68 -15.60
N ASP A 78 -5.66 -3.39 -14.55
CA ASP A 78 -6.98 -4.03 -14.50
C ASP A 78 -8.10 -2.97 -14.44
N THR A 79 -7.89 -1.86 -13.74
CA THR A 79 -8.85 -0.74 -13.68
C THR A 79 -8.97 -0.02 -15.02
N ASP A 80 -7.86 0.20 -15.72
CA ASP A 80 -7.87 0.79 -17.06
C ASP A 80 -8.65 -0.09 -18.05
N LYS A 81 -8.44 -1.42 -17.97
CA LYS A 81 -9.20 -2.39 -18.76
C LYS A 81 -10.68 -2.38 -18.41
N LEU A 82 -11.04 -2.22 -17.13
CA LEU A 82 -12.42 -2.12 -16.69
C LEU A 82 -13.11 -0.88 -17.30
N VAL A 83 -12.43 0.27 -17.29
CA VAL A 83 -12.94 1.51 -17.91
C VAL A 83 -13.17 1.32 -19.41
N ALA A 84 -12.24 0.67 -20.11
CA ALA A 84 -12.37 0.37 -21.52
C ALA A 84 -13.59 -0.53 -21.81
N LEU A 85 -13.76 -1.61 -21.05
CA LEU A 85 -14.90 -2.52 -21.21
C LEU A 85 -16.24 -1.84 -20.93
N VAL A 86 -16.32 -1.01 -19.88
CA VAL A 86 -17.54 -0.25 -19.56
C VAL A 86 -17.88 0.75 -20.67
N THR A 87 -16.87 1.40 -21.26
CA THR A 87 -17.06 2.32 -22.39
C THR A 87 -17.59 1.58 -23.63
N GLN A 88 -17.06 0.38 -23.91
CA GLN A 88 -17.56 -0.46 -24.99
C GLN A 88 -18.98 -0.97 -24.71
N LEU A 89 -19.26 -1.41 -23.48
CA LEU A 89 -20.59 -1.85 -23.07
C LEU A 89 -21.62 -0.72 -23.28
N LYS A 90 -21.29 0.51 -22.86
CA LYS A 90 -22.13 1.68 -23.12
C LYS A 90 -22.42 1.84 -24.61
N THR A 91 -21.38 1.78 -25.44
CA THR A 91 -21.51 1.93 -26.90
C THR A 91 -22.38 0.82 -27.51
N ASP A 92 -22.24 -0.41 -27.04
CA ASP A 92 -23.03 -1.53 -27.52
C ASP A 92 -24.50 -1.42 -27.08
N VAL A 93 -24.74 -0.94 -25.86
CA VAL A 93 -26.08 -0.63 -25.35
C VAL A 93 -26.73 0.49 -26.16
N ASP A 94 -25.99 1.56 -26.46
CA ASP A 94 -26.47 2.70 -27.25
C ASP A 94 -26.84 2.30 -28.70
N LYS A 95 -26.25 1.21 -29.22
CA LYS A 95 -26.52 0.67 -30.56
C LYS A 95 -27.64 -0.36 -30.60
N THR A 96 -27.94 -1.02 -29.48
CA THR A 96 -29.04 -1.99 -29.42
C THR A 96 -30.40 -1.29 -29.34
N ASP A 97 -31.34 -1.73 -30.18
CA ASP A 97 -32.73 -1.31 -30.07
C ASP A 97 -33.32 -1.73 -28.72
N LYS A 98 -34.24 -0.91 -28.19
CA LYS A 98 -34.84 -0.99 -26.84
C LYS A 98 -35.41 -2.37 -26.44
N TYR A 99 -35.61 -3.25 -27.43
CA TYR A 99 -36.26 -4.55 -27.28
C TYR A 99 -35.34 -5.75 -27.58
N MET A 100 -34.07 -5.53 -27.94
CA MET A 100 -33.10 -6.62 -28.14
C MET A 100 -31.76 -6.30 -27.48
N LEU A 101 -31.51 -6.92 -26.34
CA LEU A 101 -30.16 -6.99 -25.77
C LEU A 101 -29.32 -7.92 -26.66
N SER A 102 -28.25 -7.38 -27.25
CA SER A 102 -27.29 -8.17 -28.01
C SER A 102 -26.56 -9.14 -27.08
N LEU A 103 -26.26 -10.33 -27.58
CA LEU A 103 -25.43 -11.31 -26.89
C LEU A 103 -24.06 -10.73 -26.50
N ASP A 104 -23.58 -9.73 -27.24
CA ASP A 104 -22.34 -9.02 -26.95
C ASP A 104 -22.43 -8.15 -25.69
N VAL A 105 -23.59 -7.51 -25.45
CA VAL A 105 -23.84 -6.72 -24.22
C VAL A 105 -23.80 -7.64 -22.99
N VAL A 106 -24.40 -8.82 -23.09
CA VAL A 106 -24.40 -9.81 -22.00
C VAL A 106 -22.98 -10.30 -21.72
N ARG A 107 -22.24 -10.73 -22.76
CA ARG A 107 -20.86 -11.21 -22.60
C ARG A 107 -19.94 -10.15 -22.01
N ARG A 108 -20.00 -8.90 -22.49
CA ARG A 108 -19.19 -7.82 -21.93
C ARG A 108 -19.55 -7.51 -20.48
N SER A 109 -20.83 -7.59 -20.11
CA SER A 109 -21.26 -7.40 -18.72
C SER A 109 -20.67 -8.47 -17.80
N GLU A 110 -20.64 -9.73 -18.23
CA GLU A 110 -20.00 -10.82 -17.46
C GLU A 110 -18.48 -10.63 -17.32
N GLU A 111 -17.81 -10.15 -18.38
CA GLU A 111 -16.37 -9.85 -18.33
C GLU A 111 -16.07 -8.71 -17.35
N ILE A 112 -16.89 -7.66 -17.35
CA ILE A 112 -16.81 -6.55 -16.39
C ILE A 112 -16.97 -7.07 -14.96
N GLU A 113 -17.97 -7.93 -14.72
CA GLU A 113 -18.18 -8.51 -13.38
C GLU A 113 -16.97 -9.31 -12.90
N LYS A 114 -16.45 -10.21 -13.75
CA LYS A 114 -15.28 -11.03 -13.43
C LYS A 114 -14.05 -10.15 -13.13
N LEU A 115 -13.81 -9.13 -13.95
CA LEU A 115 -12.68 -8.23 -13.76
C LEU A 115 -12.83 -7.39 -12.49
N ALA A 116 -14.02 -6.84 -12.24
CA ALA A 116 -14.30 -6.06 -11.02
C ALA A 116 -14.10 -6.88 -9.75
N ARG A 117 -14.53 -8.16 -9.75
CA ARG A 117 -14.25 -9.09 -8.65
C ARG A 117 -12.75 -9.32 -8.46
N SER A 118 -12.00 -9.54 -9.54
CA SER A 118 -10.55 -9.74 -9.48
C SER A 118 -9.82 -8.52 -8.90
N ILE A 119 -10.21 -7.30 -9.29
CA ILE A 119 -9.65 -6.05 -8.76
C ILE A 119 -9.91 -5.95 -7.25
N LYS A 120 -11.16 -6.20 -6.81
CA LYS A 120 -11.53 -6.17 -5.39
C LYS A 120 -10.68 -7.13 -4.55
N GLU A 121 -10.55 -8.38 -5.00
CA GLU A 121 -9.77 -9.38 -4.28
C GLU A 121 -8.29 -8.99 -4.20
N ARG A 122 -7.73 -8.44 -5.28
CA ARG A 122 -6.34 -7.99 -5.30
C ARG A 122 -6.11 -6.74 -4.47
N ALA A 123 -7.09 -5.84 -4.37
CA ALA A 123 -6.99 -4.62 -3.58
C ALA A 123 -6.97 -4.90 -2.07
N LYS A 124 -7.60 -5.99 -1.62
CA LYS A 124 -7.68 -6.41 -0.23
C LYS A 124 -6.37 -6.99 0.33
N ASN A 125 -5.56 -7.60 -0.54
CA ASN A 125 -4.28 -8.25 -0.21
C ASN A 125 -3.11 -7.29 -0.36
#